data_AF-A0A1I7HXG4-F1
#
_entry.id   AF-A0A1I7HXG4-F1
#
_cell.length_a   1.000
_cell.length_b   1.000
_cell.length_c   1.000
_cell.angle_alpha   90.00
_cell.angle_beta   90.00
_cell.angle_gamma   90.00
#
_symmetry.space_group_name_H-M   'P 1'
#
loop_
_entity.id
_entity.type
_entity.pdbx_description
1 polymer ?
#
loop_
_entity_poly.entity_id
_entity_poly.type
_entity_poly.pdbx_seq_one_letter_code
_entity_poly.pdbx_strand_id
1 'polypeptide(L)'
;MIILREAMMIGPSNVRHVSGAVIFLLMFDLASPVRSAASEISSPYRQKRLFYGCWKSETRHPDRVRWKVSSSTWCFERRGTIAGKTFDAGDGWDYTLLWRADGQRLTIDGSYKDGFQCLYAVSPDGRTLILRDCPSAGEWHRDDETTRVSQGPAGRRILGPLATGEQPDPKD
;
A
#
# COMPACT_ATOMS: atom_id res chain seq x y z
N MET A 1 -41.87 26.95 14.90
CA MET A 1 -43.13 26.21 15.08
C MET A 1 -42.84 24.99 15.94
N ILE A 2 -43.31 25.06 17.19
CA ILE A 2 -43.69 24.02 18.17
C ILE A 2 -42.82 22.76 18.34
N ILE A 3 -42.41 22.61 19.61
CA ILE A 3 -41.79 21.50 20.35
C ILE A 3 -42.80 20.36 20.60
N LEU A 4 -42.34 19.10 20.61
CA LEU A 4 -42.85 17.96 21.40
C LEU A 4 -41.66 16.97 21.49
N ARG A 5 -40.92 16.75 22.59
CA ARG A 5 -41.26 16.26 23.94
C ARG A 5 -42.23 15.08 23.93
N GLU A 6 -41.69 13.88 24.10
CA GLU A 6 -42.32 12.86 24.93
C GLU A 6 -41.35 12.37 26.00
N ALA A 7 -41.89 12.30 27.20
CA ALA A 7 -41.31 11.84 28.44
C ALA A 7 -42.33 10.84 29.01
N MET A 8 -41.87 9.72 29.56
CA MET A 8 -42.48 8.96 30.66
C MET A 8 -41.92 7.53 30.66
N MET A 9 -41.80 6.79 31.77
CA MET A 9 -41.68 7.07 33.20
C MET A 9 -41.46 5.71 33.87
N ILE A 10 -40.69 5.71 34.97
CA ILE A 10 -40.91 4.96 36.23
C ILE A 10 -41.00 3.43 36.20
N GLY A 11 -40.16 2.82 37.05
CA GLY A 11 -40.50 1.59 37.76
C GLY A 11 -39.32 0.93 38.46
N PRO A 12 -39.09 1.17 39.77
CA PRO A 12 -38.14 0.42 40.58
C PRO A 12 -38.82 -0.83 41.17
N SER A 13 -38.02 -1.83 41.57
CA SER A 13 -38.21 -2.75 42.72
C SER A 13 -37.70 -4.15 42.40
N ASN A 14 -36.64 -4.62 43.07
CA ASN A 14 -36.78 -5.39 44.31
C ASN A 14 -35.47 -6.09 44.67
N VAL A 15 -35.08 -5.87 45.91
CA VAL A 15 -34.05 -6.60 46.66
C VAL A 15 -34.54 -8.04 46.89
N ARG A 16 -33.70 -9.03 46.59
CA ARG A 16 -33.64 -10.27 47.37
C ARG A 16 -32.19 -10.70 47.56
N HIS A 17 -31.78 -10.55 48.81
CA HIS A 17 -30.64 -11.21 49.44
C HIS A 17 -30.92 -12.71 49.49
N VAL A 18 -30.03 -13.55 48.97
CA VAL A 18 -29.93 -14.96 49.37
C VAL A 18 -28.46 -15.28 49.54
N SER A 19 -28.09 -15.53 50.80
CA SER A 19 -26.82 -16.09 51.23
C SER A 19 -26.60 -17.50 50.68
N GLY A 20 -25.34 -17.83 50.44
CA GLY A 20 -24.85 -19.19 50.64
C GLY A 20 -24.49 -19.94 49.36
N ALA A 21 -23.19 -19.98 49.07
CA ALA A 21 -22.42 -21.23 49.00
C ALA A 21 -21.01 -20.89 48.46
N VAL A 22 -20.02 -21.01 49.35
CA VAL A 22 -18.62 -21.10 48.97
C VAL A 22 -18.43 -22.47 48.32
N ILE A 23 -18.17 -22.48 47.01
CA ILE A 23 -17.60 -23.64 46.31
C ILE A 23 -16.33 -23.16 45.62
N PHE A 24 -15.20 -23.47 46.27
CA PHE A 24 -13.89 -23.49 45.65
C PHE A 24 -13.83 -24.69 44.70
N LEU A 25 -13.87 -24.43 43.39
CA LEU A 25 -13.38 -25.37 42.38
C LEU A 25 -12.24 -24.70 41.64
N LEU A 26 -11.05 -25.23 41.86
CA LEU A 26 -9.83 -24.96 41.10
C LEU A 26 -10.06 -25.43 39.66
N MET A 27 -10.40 -24.50 38.77
CA MET A 27 -10.25 -24.67 37.32
C MET A 27 -9.09 -23.78 36.89
N PHE A 28 -7.89 -24.37 36.87
CA PHE A 28 -6.83 -23.92 35.99
C PHE A 28 -7.33 -24.18 34.57
N ASP A 29 -7.90 -23.15 33.95
CA ASP A 29 -8.01 -23.15 32.50
C ASP A 29 -7.09 -22.06 31.96
N LEU A 30 -6.27 -22.51 31.02
CA LEU A 30 -5.21 -21.77 30.38
C LEU A 30 -5.81 -20.55 29.69
N ALA A 31 -5.81 -19.41 30.38
CA ALA A 31 -5.86 -18.11 29.73
C ALA A 31 -4.58 -17.95 28.92
N SER A 32 -4.54 -18.64 27.77
CA SER A 32 -3.66 -18.28 26.69
C SER A 32 -3.95 -16.81 26.42
N PRO A 33 -2.97 -15.90 26.54
CA PRO A 33 -3.17 -14.60 25.94
C PRO A 33 -3.39 -14.91 24.46
N VAL A 34 -4.62 -14.68 23.99
CA VAL A 34 -4.85 -14.43 22.58
C VAL A 34 -3.97 -13.23 22.29
N ARG A 35 -2.72 -13.49 21.88
CA ARG A 35 -1.85 -12.50 21.30
C ARG A 35 -2.63 -12.02 20.09
N SER A 36 -3.29 -10.87 20.24
CA SER A 36 -3.85 -10.14 19.12
C SER A 36 -2.79 -10.10 18.04
N ALA A 37 -2.98 -10.87 16.98
CA ALA A 37 -2.16 -10.85 15.77
C ALA A 37 -2.10 -9.43 15.15
N ALA A 38 -2.94 -8.51 15.62
CA ALA A 38 -2.89 -7.08 15.33
C ALA A 38 -1.63 -6.36 15.82
N SER A 39 -0.89 -6.89 16.80
CA SER A 39 0.37 -6.28 17.29
C SER A 39 1.55 -6.51 16.35
N GLU A 40 1.55 -7.62 15.58
CA GLU A 40 2.67 -8.01 14.72
C GLU A 40 2.76 -7.23 13.40
N ILE A 41 1.76 -6.38 13.11
CA ILE A 41 1.76 -5.44 11.97
C ILE A 41 2.52 -4.14 12.30
N SER A 42 2.87 -3.87 13.57
CA SER A 42 3.14 -2.51 14.06
C SER A 42 4.59 -2.02 14.05
N SER A 43 5.52 -2.71 13.38
CA SER A 43 6.86 -2.16 13.17
C SER A 43 6.92 -1.44 11.81
N PRO A 44 7.10 -0.11 11.76
CA PRO A 44 7.28 0.62 10.50
C PRO A 44 8.42 0.05 9.63
N TYR A 45 9.43 -0.56 10.27
CA TYR A 45 10.53 -1.23 9.58
C TYR A 45 10.11 -2.51 8.86
N ARG A 46 9.15 -3.28 9.40
CA ARG A 46 8.62 -4.48 8.71
C ARG A 46 7.74 -4.09 7.54
N GLN A 47 6.90 -3.05 7.69
CA GLN A 47 6.05 -2.55 6.62
C GLN A 47 6.86 -2.06 5.42
N LYS A 48 7.94 -1.30 5.65
CA LYS A 48 8.83 -0.83 4.57
C LYS A 48 9.43 -1.94 3.72
N ARG A 49 9.71 -3.12 4.31
CA ARG A 49 10.28 -4.25 3.57
C ARG A 49 9.35 -4.83 2.53
N LEU A 50 8.03 -4.68 2.71
CA LEU A 50 7.04 -5.20 1.77
C LEU A 50 7.19 -4.55 0.39
N PHE A 51 7.57 -3.28 0.34
CA PHE A 51 7.67 -2.51 -0.89
C PHE A 51 8.99 -2.69 -1.63
N TYR A 52 10.04 -3.21 -0.98
CA TYR A 52 11.37 -3.23 -1.60
C TYR A 52 11.39 -4.01 -2.93
N GLY A 53 12.04 -3.38 -3.91
CA GLY A 53 12.08 -3.85 -5.29
C GLY A 53 11.29 -2.93 -6.21
N CYS A 54 11.23 -3.35 -7.47
CA CYS A 54 10.51 -2.69 -8.54
C CYS A 54 9.12 -3.31 -8.70
N TRP A 55 8.16 -2.44 -8.98
CA TRP A 55 6.76 -2.78 -9.22
C TRP A 55 6.32 -2.11 -10.50
N LYS A 56 5.60 -2.85 -11.34
CA LYS A 56 5.14 -2.38 -12.65
C LYS A 56 3.63 -2.39 -12.70
N SER A 57 3.05 -1.30 -13.18
CA SER A 57 1.64 -1.22 -13.54
C SER A 57 1.51 -0.91 -15.01
N GLU A 58 0.56 -1.56 -15.67
CA GLU A 58 0.21 -1.28 -17.07
C GLU A 58 -1.26 -0.96 -17.17
N THR A 59 -1.59 0.09 -17.90
CA THR A 59 -2.96 0.46 -18.21
C THR A 59 -3.18 0.37 -19.70
N ARG A 60 -4.24 -0.33 -20.12
CA ARG A 60 -4.65 -0.42 -21.52
C ARG A 60 -5.67 0.67 -21.83
N HIS A 61 -5.44 1.38 -22.92
CA HIS A 61 -6.28 2.44 -23.44
C HIS A 61 -6.86 2.01 -24.79
N PRO A 62 -7.98 1.25 -24.81
CA PRO A 62 -8.53 0.70 -26.05
C PRO A 62 -8.97 1.81 -27.03
N ASP A 63 -9.38 2.96 -26.50
CA ASP A 63 -9.87 4.11 -27.27
C ASP A 63 -8.74 4.96 -27.88
N ARG A 64 -7.48 4.74 -27.48
CA ARG A 64 -6.33 5.45 -28.08
C ARG A 64 -5.94 4.80 -29.41
N VAL A 65 -5.85 5.62 -30.45
CA VAL A 65 -5.47 5.18 -31.81
C VAL A 65 -3.98 4.81 -31.86
N ARG A 66 -3.13 5.60 -31.21
CA ARG A 66 -1.68 5.38 -31.08
C ARG A 66 -1.34 5.11 -29.62
N TRP A 67 -0.45 4.16 -29.37
CA TRP A 67 -0.02 3.74 -28.03
C TRP A 67 -1.19 3.26 -27.14
N LYS A 68 -1.56 1.99 -27.28
CA LYS A 68 -2.68 1.41 -26.53
C LYS A 68 -2.35 1.02 -25.09
N VAL A 69 -1.10 1.19 -24.67
CA VAL A 69 -0.61 0.75 -23.37
C VAL A 69 0.25 1.86 -22.78
N SER A 70 -0.07 2.23 -21.54
CA SER A 70 0.80 3.03 -20.67
C SER A 70 1.39 2.11 -19.61
N SER A 71 2.64 2.34 -19.24
CA SER A 71 3.32 1.54 -18.21
C SER A 71 4.05 2.44 -17.22
N SER A 72 4.06 2.05 -15.95
CA SER A 72 4.82 2.73 -14.90
C SER A 72 5.58 1.71 -14.10
N THR A 73 6.85 1.97 -13.82
CA THR A 73 7.69 1.13 -12.97
C THR A 73 8.24 1.92 -11.80
N TRP A 74 7.90 1.49 -10.58
CA TRP A 74 8.28 2.10 -9.30
C TRP A 74 9.24 1.19 -8.55
N CYS A 75 10.47 1.65 -8.34
CA CYS A 75 11.48 0.95 -7.57
C CYS A 75 11.64 1.59 -6.20
N PHE A 76 11.17 0.91 -5.16
CA PHE A 76 11.28 1.35 -3.77
C PHE A 76 12.64 0.95 -3.20
N GLU A 77 13.42 1.94 -2.83
CA GLU A 77 14.73 1.78 -2.21
C GLU A 77 14.66 1.77 -0.67
N ARG A 78 15.67 1.15 -0.04
CA ARG A 78 15.78 1.04 1.43
C ARG A 78 15.76 2.37 2.18
N ARG A 79 16.16 3.47 1.51
CA ARG A 79 16.30 4.79 2.12
C ARG A 79 14.98 5.59 2.16
N GLY A 80 13.86 5.01 1.72
CA GLY A 80 12.61 5.76 1.61
C GLY A 80 12.55 6.61 0.34
N THR A 81 13.33 6.24 -0.69
CA THR A 81 13.26 6.82 -2.04
C THR A 81 12.55 5.85 -2.99
N ILE A 82 11.70 6.38 -3.86
CA ILE A 82 11.20 5.71 -5.07
C ILE A 82 11.99 6.28 -6.24
N ALA A 83 12.54 5.42 -7.07
CA ALA A 83 13.03 5.78 -8.40
C ALA A 83 12.18 5.05 -9.44
N GLY A 84 11.86 5.70 -10.56
CA GLY A 84 10.99 5.07 -11.53
C GLY A 84 10.88 5.79 -12.85
N LYS A 85 10.28 5.08 -13.79
CA LYS A 85 9.93 5.59 -15.11
C LYS A 85 8.46 5.36 -15.35
N THR A 86 7.80 6.34 -15.95
CA THR A 86 6.43 6.23 -16.42
C THR A 86 6.41 6.56 -17.90
N PHE A 87 5.90 5.63 -18.68
CA PHE A 87 5.57 5.81 -20.08
C PHE A 87 4.05 5.93 -20.14
N ASP A 88 3.54 7.15 -20.31
CA ASP A 88 2.18 7.32 -20.80
C ASP A 88 2.21 7.17 -22.32
N ALA A 89 1.10 6.77 -22.92
CA ALA A 89 0.91 6.50 -24.32
C ALA A 89 1.07 7.78 -25.18
N GLY A 90 2.32 8.23 -25.31
CA GLY A 90 2.75 9.45 -25.97
C GLY A 90 4.03 10.04 -25.39
N ASP A 91 4.23 9.96 -24.06
CA ASP A 91 5.29 10.68 -23.34
C ASP A 91 5.93 9.84 -22.23
N GLY A 92 7.26 9.97 -22.09
CA GLY A 92 8.04 9.32 -21.04
C GLY A 92 8.48 10.33 -19.98
N TRP A 93 8.40 9.93 -18.71
CA TRP A 93 8.82 10.71 -17.56
C TRP A 93 9.65 9.85 -16.61
N ASP A 94 10.80 10.38 -16.20
CA ASP A 94 11.62 9.80 -15.13
C ASP A 94 11.38 10.60 -13.84
N TYR A 95 11.28 9.92 -12.69
CA TYR A 95 11.09 10.60 -11.39
C TYR A 95 11.91 9.97 -10.28
N THR A 96 12.16 10.80 -9.28
CA THR A 96 12.65 10.39 -7.96
C THR A 96 11.76 11.06 -6.93
N LEU A 97 11.09 10.24 -6.12
CA LEU A 97 10.14 10.69 -5.10
C LEU A 97 10.55 10.12 -3.74
N LEU A 98 10.12 10.75 -2.67
CA LEU A 98 10.25 10.20 -1.32
C LEU A 98 9.00 9.39 -0.99
N TRP A 99 9.14 8.35 -0.19
CA TRP A 99 8.02 7.56 0.27
C TRP A 99 8.10 7.16 1.73
N ARG A 100 6.93 6.95 2.30
CA ARG A 100 6.78 6.47 3.67
C ARG A 100 5.55 5.60 3.80
N ALA A 101 5.73 4.41 4.36
CA ALA A 101 4.62 3.58 4.79
C ALA A 101 4.33 3.88 6.27
N ASP A 102 3.11 4.32 6.55
CA ASP A 102 2.60 4.60 7.90
C ASP A 102 1.29 3.83 8.09
N GLY A 103 1.34 2.68 8.74
CA GLY A 103 0.16 1.85 8.98
C GLY A 103 -0.35 1.20 7.70
N GLN A 104 -1.49 1.67 7.18
CA GLN A 104 -2.10 1.21 5.92
C GLN A 104 -1.99 2.24 4.80
N ARG A 105 -1.24 3.32 5.01
CA ARG A 105 -1.06 4.39 4.04
C ARG A 105 0.38 4.45 3.53
N LEU A 106 0.51 4.65 2.23
CA LEU A 106 1.76 4.93 1.53
C LEU A 106 1.72 6.40 1.11
N THR A 107 2.53 7.22 1.76
CA THR A 107 2.75 8.62 1.36
C THR A 107 3.85 8.66 0.31
N ILE A 108 3.65 9.40 -0.77
CA ILE A 108 4.60 9.61 -1.85
C ILE A 108 4.73 11.11 -2.09
N ASP A 109 5.90 11.67 -1.79
CA ASP A 109 6.18 13.10 -1.84
C ASP A 109 7.14 13.44 -2.98
N GLY A 110 6.74 14.39 -3.83
CA GLY A 110 7.62 15.02 -4.80
C GLY A 110 8.50 16.11 -4.19
N SER A 111 9.45 16.61 -4.99
CA SER A 111 10.36 17.69 -4.60
C SER A 111 9.64 18.98 -4.16
N TYR A 112 8.37 19.16 -4.55
CA TYR A 112 7.56 20.31 -4.21
C TYR A 112 6.57 20.06 -3.06
N LYS A 113 6.66 18.91 -2.36
CA LYS A 113 5.74 18.48 -1.28
C LYS A 113 4.27 18.47 -1.68
N ASP A 114 4.01 18.34 -2.97
CA ASP A 114 2.72 18.07 -3.62
C ASP A 114 2.36 16.58 -3.57
N GLY A 115 2.83 15.89 -2.53
CA GLY A 115 2.70 14.45 -2.39
C GLY A 115 1.26 13.99 -2.19
N PHE A 116 1.02 12.74 -2.54
CA PHE A 116 -0.26 12.07 -2.37
C PHE A 116 -0.14 10.86 -1.44
N GLN A 117 -1.26 10.44 -0.88
CA GLN A 117 -1.34 9.28 0.00
C GLN A 117 -2.23 8.23 -0.64
N CYS A 118 -1.72 7.02 -0.75
CA CYS A 118 -2.49 5.86 -1.19
C CYS A 118 -2.81 4.96 0.01
N LEU A 119 -4.02 4.42 0.06
CA LEU A 119 -4.23 3.17 0.79
C LEU A 119 -3.51 2.05 0.05
N TYR A 120 -2.90 1.11 0.79
CA TYR A 120 -2.22 -0.01 0.17
C TYR A 120 -2.58 -1.36 0.78
N ALA A 121 -2.50 -2.39 -0.04
CA ALA A 121 -2.43 -3.78 0.37
C ALA A 121 -1.38 -4.51 -0.47
N VAL A 122 -0.67 -5.45 0.13
CA VAL A 122 0.23 -6.35 -0.61
C VAL A 122 -0.36 -7.76 -0.51
N SER A 123 -0.44 -8.46 -1.63
CA SER A 123 -0.92 -9.84 -1.68
C SER A 123 -0.07 -10.75 -0.79
N PRO A 124 -0.62 -11.86 -0.24
CA PRO A 124 0.12 -12.74 0.67
C PRO A 124 1.41 -13.33 0.07
N ASP A 125 1.45 -13.52 -1.25
CA ASP A 125 2.62 -13.99 -1.99
C ASP A 125 3.67 -12.88 -2.26
N GLY A 126 3.37 -11.63 -1.89
CA GLY A 126 4.24 -10.48 -2.11
C GLY A 126 4.36 -10.03 -3.57
N ARG A 127 3.53 -10.57 -4.48
CA ARG A 127 3.64 -10.36 -5.93
C ARG A 127 2.81 -9.20 -6.45
N THR A 128 1.77 -8.80 -5.73
CA THR A 128 0.85 -7.74 -6.15
C THR A 128 0.72 -6.69 -5.05
N LEU A 129 0.97 -5.44 -5.41
CA LEU A 129 0.70 -4.26 -4.62
C LEU A 129 -0.56 -3.61 -5.17
N ILE A 130 -1.55 -3.41 -4.32
CA ILE A 130 -2.80 -2.75 -4.66
C ILE A 130 -2.75 -1.37 -4.02
N LEU A 131 -2.87 -0.32 -4.84
CA LEU A 131 -2.99 1.07 -4.38
C LEU A 131 -4.43 1.55 -4.61
N ARG A 132 -4.97 2.31 -3.65
CA ARG A 132 -6.32 2.90 -3.71
C ARG A 132 -6.30 4.34 -3.18
N ASP A 133 -7.36 5.07 -3.49
CA ASP A 133 -7.63 6.43 -3.01
C ASP A 133 -6.52 7.45 -3.32
N CYS A 134 -5.85 7.29 -4.47
CA CYS A 134 -4.81 8.21 -4.93
C CYS A 134 -4.69 8.20 -6.46
N PRO A 135 -3.96 9.16 -7.06
CA PRO A 135 -3.74 9.21 -8.51
C PRO A 135 -3.04 7.98 -9.09
N SER A 136 -2.28 7.25 -8.27
CA SER A 136 -1.58 6.02 -8.67
C SER A 136 -2.31 4.74 -8.25
N ALA A 137 -3.61 4.85 -7.98
CA ALA A 137 -4.45 3.70 -7.67
C ALA A 137 -4.43 2.67 -8.81
N GLY A 138 -4.44 1.40 -8.46
CA GLY A 138 -4.33 0.30 -9.40
C GLY A 138 -3.61 -0.91 -8.83
N GLU A 139 -3.45 -1.91 -9.68
CA GLU A 139 -2.64 -3.08 -9.39
C GLU A 139 -1.23 -2.89 -9.95
N TRP A 140 -0.27 -3.24 -9.13
CA TRP A 140 1.15 -3.14 -9.39
C TRP A 140 1.76 -4.52 -9.17
N HIS A 141 2.41 -5.06 -10.19
CA HIS A 141 3.01 -6.38 -10.13
C HIS A 141 4.50 -6.28 -9.90
N ARG A 142 5.03 -7.16 -9.05
CA ARG A 142 6.46 -7.20 -8.75
C ARG A 142 7.26 -7.52 -10.01
N ASP A 143 8.25 -6.69 -10.29
CA ASP A 143 9.19 -6.82 -11.41
C ASP A 143 10.56 -7.23 -10.86
N ASP A 144 10.74 -8.53 -10.66
CA ASP A 144 11.98 -9.10 -10.12
C ASP A 144 13.18 -8.86 -11.03
N GLU A 145 12.95 -8.78 -12.35
CA GLU A 145 14.01 -8.59 -13.32
C GLU A 145 14.57 -7.17 -13.23
N THR A 146 13.70 -6.16 -13.29
CA THR A 146 14.12 -4.77 -13.09
C THR A 146 14.68 -4.58 -11.68
N THR A 147 14.14 -5.28 -10.68
CA THR A 147 14.71 -5.29 -9.32
C THR A 147 16.16 -5.77 -9.33
N ARG A 148 16.43 -6.92 -9.94
CA ARG A 148 17.78 -7.51 -10.03
C ARG A 148 18.74 -6.60 -10.77
N VAL A 149 18.32 -6.01 -11.89
CA VAL A 149 19.12 -5.07 -12.68
C VAL A 149 19.42 -3.80 -11.88
N SER A 150 18.43 -3.24 -11.18
CA SER A 150 18.62 -2.03 -10.35
C SER A 150 19.56 -2.27 -9.15
N GLN A 151 19.70 -3.52 -8.72
CA GLN A 151 20.57 -3.96 -7.63
C GLN A 151 21.95 -4.45 -8.08
N GLY A 152 22.32 -4.28 -9.36
CA GLY A 152 23.57 -4.77 -9.94
C GLY A 152 24.84 -4.51 -9.11
N PRO A 153 25.94 -5.23 -9.39
CA PRO A 153 27.11 -5.33 -8.52
C PRO A 153 27.67 -3.93 -8.23
N ALA A 154 27.44 -3.47 -6.99
CA ALA A 154 27.80 -2.16 -6.46
C ALA A 154 27.39 -0.95 -7.33
N GLY A 155 26.12 -0.53 -7.22
CA GLY A 155 25.81 0.91 -7.16
C GLY A 155 25.87 1.72 -8.46
N ARG A 156 25.84 1.11 -9.65
CA ARG A 156 25.47 1.85 -10.85
C ARG A 156 23.96 2.07 -10.87
N ARG A 157 23.53 3.17 -10.27
CA ARG A 157 22.19 3.75 -10.50
C ARG A 157 22.00 3.88 -12.01
N ILE A 158 21.01 3.19 -12.58
CA ILE A 158 20.53 3.50 -13.93
C ILE A 158 19.70 4.79 -13.82
N LEU A 159 20.40 5.91 -13.61
CA LEU A 159 19.93 7.23 -14.00
C LEU A 159 20.72 7.57 -15.25
N GLY A 160 20.22 7.13 -16.39
CA GLY A 160 20.82 7.32 -17.72
C GLY A 160 19.92 6.71 -18.79
N PRO A 161 19.82 7.34 -19.97
CA PRO A 161 18.74 7.12 -20.91
C PRO A 161 18.87 5.73 -21.54
N LEU A 162 17.79 4.95 -21.54
CA LEU A 162 17.75 3.68 -22.25
C LEU A 162 16.93 3.87 -23.52
N ALA A 163 17.66 3.73 -24.63
CA ALA A 163 17.24 3.51 -26.01
C ALA A 163 16.59 4.71 -26.74
N THR A 164 17.43 5.42 -27.50
CA THR A 164 17.07 5.76 -28.89
C THR A 164 16.52 4.50 -29.54
N GLY A 165 15.21 4.48 -29.76
CA GLY A 165 14.58 3.53 -30.66
C GLY A 165 15.09 3.81 -32.06
N GLU A 166 15.99 2.96 -32.54
CA GLU A 166 16.29 2.86 -33.96
C GLU A 166 15.02 2.29 -34.62
N GLN A 167 14.26 3.20 -35.22
CA GLN A 167 13.10 2.87 -36.05
C GLN A 167 13.64 2.23 -37.34
N PRO A 168 13.18 1.02 -37.74
CA PRO A 168 13.59 0.47 -39.02
C PRO A 168 13.06 1.35 -40.16
N ASP A 169 13.96 1.78 -41.04
CA ASP A 169 13.65 2.54 -42.25
C ASP A 169 12.58 1.83 -43.09
N PRO A 170 11.55 2.54 -43.57
CA PRO A 170 10.68 2.02 -44.61
C PRO A 170 11.50 1.94 -45.91
N LYS A 171 11.61 0.72 -46.46
CA LYS A 171 12.16 0.48 -47.79
C LYS A 171 11.24 1.13 -48.84
N ASP A 172 11.80 1.98 -49.68
CA ASP A 172 11.34 2.22 -51.04
C ASP A 172 12.06 1.25 -52.00
#